data_AF-A0A1K1RY67-F1
#
_entry.id   AF-A0A1K1RY67-F1
#
_cell.length_a   1.000
_cell.length_b   1.000
_cell.length_c   1.000
_cell.angle_alpha   90.00
_cell.angle_beta   90.00
_cell.angle_gamma   90.00
#
_symmetry.space_group_name_H-M   'P 1'
#
loop_
_entity.id
_entity.type
_entity.pdbx_description
1 polymer ?
#
loop_
_entity_poly.entity_id
_entity_poly.type
_entity_poly.pdbx_seq_one_letter_code
_entity_poly.pdbx_strand_id
1 'polypeptide(L)'
;SAREYTGRALGERGVGEAVLPRAEVLPAALALASRMARHPRHRLVGLKALWNVGLAERVDETFARELDMHDKTFVGDAATLARIEGRFGSGSATMPVVAPKSTPSRAAASATGRETPALDVKTTLRRLLAQELQMPEDDIDEQAQFVDLGLDSIVGVTWVRRINETYGLAIEATRVYSHPTLALMARHVGEQVKPMAPVEAVDVAASANAPTTFADAPRRPSILRRRPHATAATRRTAEPEAIAVIGMAGRFPQANDLDAFWRNLAEGRDCIDEVPASRWSVERYYRAGAAEPGHTNSRWMGALDGHDQFDPLFFSISPKEAEHMDPQQRLFLQTCWHAFEDAAYGPRSLAGTRCGVFVGVTNTDYQQLSAEQRRTAQGFTGNATSILAGRVAYLLDLQGPCLSIDTA
;
A
#
# COMPACT_ATOMS: atom_id res chain seq x y z
N SER A 1 1.12 21.28 24.25
CA SER A 1 1.43 22.54 23.57
C SER A 1 2.89 22.52 23.16
N ALA A 2 3.19 22.57 21.86
CA ALA A 2 4.57 22.68 21.40
C ALA A 2 5.09 24.08 21.78
N ARG A 3 6.10 24.13 22.67
CA ARG A 3 6.80 25.38 22.99
C ARG A 3 7.98 25.52 22.05
N GLU A 4 8.07 26.66 21.37
CA GLU A 4 9.26 27.01 20.60
C GLU A 4 10.43 27.30 21.55
N TYR A 5 11.61 26.82 21.20
CA TYR A 5 12.84 27.07 21.94
C TYR A 5 13.84 27.78 21.04
N THR A 6 14.48 28.82 21.57
CA THR A 6 15.62 29.46 20.90
C THR A 6 16.86 28.56 21.00
N GLY A 7 17.81 28.70 20.09
CA GLY A 7 19.07 27.94 20.13
C GLY A 7 19.78 28.08 21.48
N ARG A 8 19.80 29.28 22.06
CA ARG A 8 20.36 29.52 23.41
C ARG A 8 19.62 28.74 24.49
N ALA A 9 18.28 28.72 24.46
CA ALA A 9 17.48 27.97 25.41
C ALA A 9 17.68 26.45 25.26
N LEU A 10 17.98 25.96 24.05
CA LEU A 10 18.38 24.58 23.83
C LEU A 10 19.77 24.31 24.45
N GLY A 11 20.75 25.19 24.23
CA GLY A 11 22.09 25.06 24.81
C GLY A 11 22.09 25.02 26.33
N GLU A 12 21.29 25.87 26.97
CA GLU A 12 21.09 25.90 28.43
C GLU A 12 20.42 24.61 28.96
N ARG A 13 19.71 23.86 28.09
CA ARG A 13 19.13 22.56 28.40
C ARG A 13 20.07 21.38 28.15
N GLY A 14 21.31 21.65 27.75
CA GLY A 14 22.35 20.63 27.63
C GLY A 14 22.18 19.69 26.44
N VAL A 15 21.66 20.19 25.29
CA VAL A 15 21.81 19.42 24.04
C VAL A 15 23.30 19.18 23.77
N GLY A 16 23.64 17.96 23.38
CA GLY A 16 25.03 17.56 23.08
C GLY A 16 25.61 18.21 21.82
N GLU A 17 24.77 18.82 20.99
CA GLU A 17 25.17 19.50 19.77
C GLU A 17 25.57 20.97 20.02
N ALA A 18 26.52 21.45 19.22
CA ALA A 18 26.97 22.83 19.32
C ALA A 18 25.83 23.81 18.94
N VAL A 19 25.53 24.74 19.85
CA VAL A 19 24.60 25.84 19.58
C VAL A 19 25.36 26.99 18.94
N LEU A 20 25.04 27.29 17.68
CA LEU A 20 25.73 28.30 16.88
C LEU A 20 24.78 29.44 16.48
N PRO A 21 25.32 30.65 16.21
CA PRO A 21 24.56 31.71 15.56
C PRO A 21 23.97 31.22 14.23
N ARG A 22 22.76 31.67 13.87
CA ARG A 22 22.04 31.23 12.66
C ARG A 22 22.88 31.28 11.38
N ALA A 23 23.74 32.29 11.25
CA ALA A 23 24.61 32.47 10.08
C ALA A 23 25.72 31.39 9.99
N GLU A 24 26.10 30.79 11.12
CA GLU A 24 27.18 29.81 11.22
C GLU A 24 26.68 28.36 11.23
N VAL A 25 25.37 28.14 11.45
CA VAL A 25 24.76 26.80 11.48
C VAL A 25 25.02 26.04 10.19
N LEU A 26 24.73 26.64 9.03
CA LEU A 26 24.89 25.97 7.73
C LEU A 26 26.37 25.66 7.42
N PRO A 27 27.31 26.61 7.52
CA PRO A 27 28.74 26.31 7.36
C PRO A 27 29.24 25.20 8.30
N ALA A 28 28.85 25.24 9.57
CA ALA A 28 29.28 24.23 10.54
C ALA A 28 28.67 22.85 10.27
N ALA A 29 27.40 22.79 9.88
CA ALA A 29 26.72 21.56 9.49
C ALA A 29 27.39 20.91 8.27
N LEU A 30 27.69 21.69 7.23
CA LEU A 30 28.40 21.21 6.04
C LEU A 30 29.82 20.73 6.38
N ALA A 31 30.55 21.45 7.24
CA ALA A 31 31.87 21.04 7.69
C ALA A 31 31.83 19.74 8.53
N LEU A 32 30.81 19.54 9.36
CA LEU A 32 30.59 18.28 10.07
C LEU A 32 30.25 17.15 9.10
N ALA A 33 29.32 17.37 8.18
CA ALA A 33 28.91 16.39 7.19
C ALA A 33 30.09 15.94 6.31
N SER A 34 30.88 16.87 5.78
CA SER A 34 32.07 16.54 4.97
C SER A 34 33.12 15.77 5.79
N ARG A 35 33.35 16.13 7.07
CA ARG A 35 34.24 15.34 7.95
C ARG A 35 33.74 13.92 8.15
N MET A 36 32.44 13.75 8.39
CA MET A 36 31.83 12.42 8.55
C MET A 36 31.95 11.61 7.24
N ALA A 37 31.62 12.19 6.10
CA ALA A 37 31.65 11.51 4.80
C ALA A 37 33.06 11.00 4.40
N ARG A 38 34.13 11.57 4.96
CA ARG A 38 35.52 11.10 4.72
C ARG A 38 35.90 9.86 5.53
N HIS A 39 35.05 9.41 6.45
CA HIS A 39 35.33 8.25 7.29
C HIS A 39 34.66 6.98 6.76
N PRO A 40 35.33 5.81 6.90
CA PRO A 40 34.76 4.54 6.46
C PRO A 40 33.53 4.16 7.28
N ARG A 41 32.60 3.42 6.66
CA ARG A 41 31.30 3.00 7.24
C ARG A 41 31.40 2.50 8.69
N HIS A 42 32.39 1.66 9.02
CA HIS A 42 32.53 1.12 10.37
C HIS A 42 32.78 2.20 11.43
N ARG A 43 33.50 3.29 11.11
CA ARG A 43 33.68 4.43 12.03
C ARG A 43 32.40 5.22 12.19
N LEU A 44 31.64 5.42 11.13
CA LEU A 44 30.35 6.11 11.17
C LEU A 44 29.31 5.33 11.96
N VAL A 45 29.28 4.00 11.81
CA VAL A 45 28.43 3.12 12.63
C VAL A 45 28.85 3.19 14.10
N GLY A 46 30.15 3.17 14.40
CA GLY A 46 30.65 3.35 15.77
C GLY A 46 30.30 4.72 16.37
N LEU A 47 30.41 5.79 15.59
CA LEU A 47 30.03 7.15 16.01
C LEU A 47 28.52 7.25 16.27
N LYS A 48 27.69 6.70 15.39
CA LYS A 48 26.23 6.61 15.59
C LYS A 48 25.91 5.84 16.88
N ALA A 49 26.57 4.71 17.11
CA ALA A 49 26.39 3.93 18.34
C ALA A 49 26.74 4.76 19.57
N LEU A 50 27.88 5.47 19.56
CA LEU A 50 28.31 6.38 20.63
C LEU A 50 27.31 7.51 20.89
N TRP A 51 26.81 8.16 19.84
CA TRP A 51 25.81 9.23 19.97
C TRP A 51 24.48 8.74 20.51
N ASN A 52 24.12 7.48 20.24
CA ASN A 52 22.89 6.89 20.74
C ASN A 52 23.01 6.29 22.15
N VAL A 53 24.20 6.27 22.75
CA VAL A 53 24.38 5.82 24.14
C VAL A 53 23.55 6.70 25.07
N GLY A 54 22.69 6.08 25.88
CA GLY A 54 21.78 6.77 26.81
C GLY A 54 20.49 7.34 26.18
N LEU A 55 20.44 7.53 24.85
CA LEU A 55 19.19 7.83 24.14
C LEU A 55 18.29 6.59 24.07
N ALA A 56 18.85 5.41 23.81
CA ALA A 56 18.08 4.15 23.76
C ALA A 56 17.29 3.89 25.05
N GLU A 57 17.91 4.10 26.23
CA GLU A 57 17.25 3.94 27.53
C GLU A 57 16.11 4.94 27.76
N ARG A 58 16.26 6.16 27.22
CA ARG A 58 15.25 7.22 27.31
C ARG A 58 14.12 7.05 26.31
N VAL A 59 14.38 6.39 25.18
CA VAL A 59 13.41 6.17 24.11
C VAL A 59 12.30 5.25 24.59
N ASP A 60 12.62 4.15 25.28
CA ASP A 60 11.62 3.23 25.83
C ASP A 60 10.74 3.91 26.90
N GLU A 61 11.35 4.70 27.79
CA GLU A 61 10.61 5.48 28.78
C GLU A 61 9.72 6.55 28.12
N THR A 62 10.21 7.18 27.06
CA THR A 62 9.45 8.20 26.31
C THR A 62 8.28 7.57 25.56
N PHE A 63 8.49 6.43 24.89
CA PHE A 63 7.43 5.67 24.23
C PHE A 63 6.38 5.17 25.23
N ALA A 64 6.79 4.68 26.41
CA ALA A 64 5.87 4.28 27.45
C ALA A 64 5.02 5.48 27.95
N ARG A 65 5.64 6.65 28.12
CA ARG A 65 4.94 7.90 28.48
C ARG A 65 4.00 8.39 27.37
N GLU A 66 4.38 8.25 26.10
CA GLU A 66 3.50 8.59 24.98
C GLU A 66 2.32 7.62 24.86
N LEU A 67 2.54 6.31 25.04
CA LEU A 67 1.45 5.33 25.09
C LEU A 67 0.48 5.64 26.25
N ASP A 68 0.99 5.88 27.45
CA ASP A 68 0.17 6.24 28.62
C ASP A 68 -0.60 7.56 28.40
N MET A 69 0.00 8.53 27.71
CA MET A 69 -0.66 9.76 27.30
C MET A 69 -1.75 9.50 26.24
N HIS A 70 -1.49 8.64 25.25
CA HIS A 70 -2.48 8.25 24.24
C HIS A 70 -3.65 7.47 24.84
N ASP A 71 -3.40 6.57 25.79
CA ASP A 71 -4.46 5.87 26.51
C ASP A 71 -5.34 6.88 27.27
N LYS A 72 -4.74 7.84 27.95
CA LYS A 72 -5.49 8.88 28.69
C LYS A 72 -6.24 9.88 27.80
N THR A 73 -5.81 10.09 26.57
CA THR A 73 -6.33 11.16 25.69
C THR A 73 -7.24 10.65 24.58
N PHE A 74 -7.03 9.42 24.09
CA PHE A 74 -7.73 8.87 22.93
C PHE A 74 -8.45 7.55 23.20
N VAL A 75 -7.99 6.73 24.17
CA VAL A 75 -8.56 5.40 24.43
C VAL A 75 -9.28 5.37 25.77
N GLY A 76 -10.60 5.60 25.75
CA GLY A 76 -11.45 5.46 26.94
C GLY A 76 -11.79 6.77 27.66
N ASP A 77 -11.34 7.92 27.16
CA ASP A 77 -11.85 9.21 27.63
C ASP A 77 -13.24 9.50 27.02
N ALA A 78 -14.28 9.31 27.84
CA ALA A 78 -15.67 9.54 27.49
C ALA A 78 -15.94 10.98 27.01
N ALA A 79 -15.17 11.97 27.48
CA ALA A 79 -15.31 13.36 27.05
C ALA A 79 -14.80 13.58 25.62
N THR A 80 -13.71 12.90 25.25
CA THR A 80 -13.15 12.95 23.89
C THR A 80 -14.03 12.19 22.89
N LEU A 81 -14.56 11.03 23.27
CA LEU A 81 -15.58 10.29 22.50
C LEU A 81 -16.84 11.15 22.26
N ALA A 82 -17.37 11.78 23.30
CA ALA A 82 -18.55 12.67 23.18
C ALA A 82 -18.30 13.88 22.26
N ARG A 83 -17.06 14.40 22.21
CA ARG A 83 -16.69 15.48 21.28
C ARG A 83 -16.58 15.00 19.83
N ILE A 84 -16.12 13.78 19.60
CA ILE A 84 -16.06 13.15 18.27
C ILE A 84 -17.49 12.89 17.78
N GLU A 85 -18.33 12.25 18.61
CA GLU A 85 -19.74 12.00 18.30
C GLU A 85 -20.54 13.30 18.10
N GLY A 86 -20.28 14.34 18.90
CA GLY A 86 -20.92 15.65 18.73
C GLY A 86 -20.53 16.39 17.46
N ARG A 87 -19.35 16.10 16.88
CA ARG A 87 -18.87 16.74 15.62
C ARG A 87 -19.15 15.93 14.37
N PHE A 88 -19.19 14.60 14.48
CA PHE A 88 -19.32 13.69 13.34
C PHE A 88 -20.60 12.83 13.36
N GLY A 89 -21.35 12.82 14.46
CA GLY A 89 -22.55 11.98 14.63
C GLY A 89 -23.83 12.54 14.02
N SER A 90 -23.89 13.82 13.65
CA SER A 90 -25.07 14.41 12.98
C SER A 90 -24.91 14.38 11.47
N GLY A 91 -24.92 13.17 10.89
CA GLY A 91 -24.76 13.04 9.44
C GLY A 91 -24.74 11.62 8.89
N SER A 92 -25.38 10.63 9.52
CA SER A 92 -25.72 9.39 8.83
C SER A 92 -27.20 9.37 8.51
N ALA A 93 -27.49 9.70 7.26
CA ALA A 93 -28.76 9.44 6.62
C ALA A 93 -29.19 7.99 6.89
N THR A 94 -30.44 7.85 7.32
CA THR A 94 -31.18 6.60 7.39
C THR A 94 -31.26 5.99 5.99
N MET A 95 -30.39 5.02 5.71
CA MET A 95 -30.64 4.04 4.66
C MET A 95 -31.61 2.99 5.22
N PRO A 96 -32.76 2.74 4.58
CA PRO A 96 -33.75 1.79 5.07
C PRO A 96 -33.21 0.37 5.00
N VAL A 97 -33.17 -0.28 6.16
CA VAL A 97 -33.02 -1.73 6.29
C VAL A 97 -34.23 -2.39 5.61
N VAL A 98 -34.01 -2.95 4.43
CA VAL A 98 -34.99 -3.82 3.77
C VAL A 98 -35.01 -5.14 4.53
N ALA A 99 -36.12 -5.39 5.22
CA ALA A 99 -36.41 -6.65 5.89
C ALA A 99 -36.42 -7.83 4.89
N PRO A 100 -35.97 -9.03 5.29
CA PRO A 100 -36.07 -10.22 4.45
C PRO A 100 -37.55 -10.57 4.25
N LYS A 101 -38.05 -10.40 3.02
CA LYS A 101 -39.38 -10.86 2.62
C LYS A 101 -39.37 -12.37 2.45
N SER A 102 -40.35 -12.99 3.08
CA SER A 102 -40.79 -14.37 2.95
C SER A 102 -40.88 -14.83 1.49
N THR A 103 -40.24 -15.97 1.20
CA THR A 103 -40.41 -16.68 -0.07
C THR A 103 -41.71 -17.51 -0.03
N PRO A 104 -42.57 -17.45 -1.06
CA PRO A 104 -43.72 -18.34 -1.15
C PRO A 104 -43.29 -19.74 -1.59
N SER A 105 -43.94 -20.73 -0.96
CA SER A 105 -44.02 -22.12 -1.40
C SER A 105 -44.68 -22.22 -2.78
N ARG A 106 -44.04 -22.91 -3.74
CA ARG A 106 -44.77 -23.75 -4.70
C ARG A 106 -43.92 -24.82 -5.40
N ALA A 107 -44.40 -26.05 -5.22
CA ALA A 107 -44.47 -27.19 -6.14
C ALA A 107 -43.22 -27.69 -6.89
N ALA A 108 -42.99 -28.97 -6.63
CA ALA A 108 -42.24 -29.90 -7.46
C ALA A 108 -42.63 -29.84 -8.94
N ALA A 109 -41.60 -29.85 -9.79
CA ALA A 109 -41.66 -30.34 -11.14
C ALA A 109 -40.39 -31.18 -11.38
N SER A 110 -40.59 -32.48 -11.56
CA SER A 110 -39.56 -33.44 -11.95
C SER A 110 -39.09 -33.16 -13.37
N ALA A 111 -37.79 -33.11 -13.59
CA ALA A 111 -37.18 -33.26 -14.92
C ALA A 111 -35.83 -33.97 -14.78
N THR A 112 -35.89 -35.28 -15.02
CA THR A 112 -34.93 -36.13 -15.74
C THR A 112 -33.46 -35.70 -15.79
N GLY A 113 -32.62 -36.60 -15.29
CA GLY A 113 -31.17 -36.56 -15.43
C GLY A 113 -30.71 -36.27 -16.86
N ARG A 114 -29.86 -35.26 -16.95
CA ARG A 114 -28.90 -35.10 -18.04
C ARG A 114 -27.52 -35.08 -17.41
N GLU A 115 -26.80 -36.17 -17.59
CA GLU A 115 -25.35 -36.21 -17.50
C GLU A 115 -24.81 -35.05 -18.35
N THR A 116 -24.19 -34.06 -17.71
CA THR A 116 -23.47 -33.01 -18.42
C THR A 116 -22.03 -33.51 -18.62
N PRO A 117 -21.52 -33.53 -19.87
CA PRO A 117 -20.14 -33.93 -20.12
C PRO A 117 -19.21 -32.96 -19.39
N ALA A 118 -18.08 -33.47 -18.88
CA ALA A 118 -17.02 -32.67 -18.28
C ALA A 118 -16.45 -31.66 -19.31
N LEU A 119 -17.13 -30.54 -19.46
CA LEU A 119 -16.64 -29.37 -20.18
C LEU A 119 -15.49 -28.78 -19.36
N ASP A 120 -14.35 -28.59 -20.01
CA ASP A 120 -13.19 -27.91 -19.44
C ASP A 120 -13.65 -26.58 -18.80
N VAL A 121 -13.32 -26.41 -17.51
CA VAL A 121 -13.68 -25.22 -16.73
C VAL A 121 -13.27 -23.96 -17.49
N LYS A 122 -12.12 -24.02 -18.15
CA LYS A 122 -11.56 -22.94 -18.95
C LYS A 122 -12.46 -22.54 -20.13
N THR A 123 -12.96 -23.52 -20.90
CA THR A 123 -13.87 -23.27 -22.03
C THR A 123 -15.18 -22.65 -21.57
N THR A 124 -15.69 -23.10 -20.42
CA THR A 124 -16.91 -22.55 -19.84
C THR A 124 -16.71 -21.10 -19.38
N LEU A 125 -15.59 -20.80 -18.72
CA LEU A 125 -15.24 -19.44 -18.30
C LEU A 125 -15.04 -18.51 -19.49
N ARG A 126 -14.37 -18.96 -20.56
CA ARG A 126 -14.20 -18.21 -21.81
C ARG A 126 -15.54 -17.77 -22.38
N ARG A 127 -16.46 -18.72 -22.53
CA ARG A 127 -17.81 -18.45 -23.05
C ARG A 127 -18.58 -17.46 -22.17
N LEU A 128 -18.52 -17.61 -20.85
CA LEU A 128 -19.18 -16.68 -19.93
C LEU A 128 -18.58 -15.27 -20.04
N LEU A 129 -17.27 -15.17 -20.25
CA LEU A 129 -16.56 -13.89 -20.41
C LEU A 129 -16.93 -13.24 -21.75
N ALA A 130 -16.94 -14.01 -22.84
CA ALA A 130 -17.35 -13.58 -24.18
C ALA A 130 -18.77 -13.02 -24.22
N GLN A 131 -19.70 -13.66 -23.50
CA GLN A 131 -21.09 -13.20 -23.40
C GLN A 131 -21.22 -11.88 -22.64
N GLU A 132 -20.42 -11.68 -21.59
CA GLU A 132 -20.43 -10.45 -20.78
C GLU A 132 -19.76 -9.29 -21.53
N LEU A 133 -18.67 -9.55 -22.25
CA LEU A 133 -17.96 -8.55 -23.06
C LEU A 133 -18.57 -8.34 -24.46
N GLN A 134 -19.62 -9.10 -24.81
CA GLN A 134 -20.26 -9.10 -26.13
C GLN A 134 -19.28 -9.27 -27.30
N MET A 135 -18.29 -10.16 -27.14
CA MET A 135 -17.27 -10.45 -28.15
C MET A 135 -17.26 -11.93 -28.54
N PRO A 136 -16.73 -12.28 -29.72
CA PRO A 136 -16.49 -13.67 -30.10
C PRO A 136 -15.55 -14.39 -29.12
N GLU A 137 -15.79 -15.68 -28.87
CA GLU A 137 -14.93 -16.48 -27.97
C GLU A 137 -13.47 -16.57 -28.47
N ASP A 138 -13.27 -16.53 -29.80
CA ASP A 138 -11.96 -16.65 -30.44
C ASP A 138 -11.08 -15.38 -30.26
N ASP A 139 -11.68 -14.24 -29.90
CA ASP A 139 -10.97 -12.98 -29.65
C ASP A 139 -10.44 -12.87 -28.22
N ILE A 140 -10.72 -13.85 -27.35
CA ILE A 140 -10.27 -13.88 -25.95
C ILE A 140 -8.97 -14.67 -25.83
N ASP A 141 -7.85 -13.94 -25.76
CA ASP A 141 -6.56 -14.52 -25.38
C ASP A 141 -6.58 -14.95 -23.90
N GLU A 142 -6.07 -16.15 -23.64
CA GLU A 142 -6.01 -16.77 -22.32
C GLU A 142 -5.04 -16.08 -21.35
N GLN A 143 -4.02 -15.42 -21.91
CA GLN A 143 -2.95 -14.74 -21.17
C GLN A 143 -3.15 -13.23 -21.09
N ALA A 144 -4.07 -12.68 -21.88
CA ALA A 144 -4.42 -11.26 -21.82
C ALA A 144 -5.01 -10.90 -20.45
N GLN A 145 -4.68 -9.72 -19.95
CA GLN A 145 -5.27 -9.20 -18.73
C GLN A 145 -6.74 -8.86 -18.99
N PHE A 146 -7.62 -9.15 -18.04
CA PHE A 146 -9.03 -8.81 -18.19
C PHE A 146 -9.29 -7.32 -18.40
N VAL A 147 -8.45 -6.46 -17.82
CA VAL A 147 -8.53 -4.99 -18.00
C VAL A 147 -8.28 -4.61 -19.46
N ASP A 148 -7.32 -5.26 -20.12
CA ASP A 148 -7.00 -5.01 -21.53
C ASP A 148 -8.11 -5.50 -22.48
N LEU A 149 -8.88 -6.49 -22.03
CA LEU A 149 -10.07 -7.00 -22.71
C LEU A 149 -11.33 -6.15 -22.44
N GLY A 150 -11.23 -5.08 -21.65
CA GLY A 150 -12.33 -4.17 -21.34
C GLY A 150 -13.21 -4.62 -20.16
N LEU A 151 -12.73 -5.52 -19.31
CA LEU A 151 -13.44 -5.91 -18.10
C LEU A 151 -13.38 -4.79 -17.05
N ASP A 152 -14.52 -4.14 -16.80
CA ASP A 152 -14.67 -3.13 -15.76
C ASP A 152 -15.26 -3.71 -14.45
N SER A 153 -15.41 -2.85 -13.43
CA SER A 153 -15.94 -3.23 -12.12
C SER A 153 -17.38 -3.74 -12.14
N ILE A 154 -18.20 -3.36 -13.13
CA ILE A 154 -19.61 -3.79 -13.24
C ILE A 154 -19.67 -5.14 -13.96
N VAL A 155 -18.97 -5.26 -15.10
CA VAL A 155 -18.91 -6.49 -15.89
C VAL A 155 -18.22 -7.61 -15.10
N GLY A 156 -17.15 -7.29 -14.37
CA GLY A 156 -16.44 -8.26 -13.52
C GLY A 156 -17.31 -8.88 -12.42
N VAL A 157 -18.15 -8.08 -11.76
CA VAL A 157 -19.08 -8.58 -10.73
C VAL A 157 -20.16 -9.48 -11.36
N THR A 158 -20.67 -9.08 -12.51
CA THR A 158 -21.73 -9.82 -13.22
C THR A 158 -21.22 -11.16 -13.73
N TRP A 159 -20.00 -11.16 -14.27
CA TRP A 159 -19.31 -12.37 -14.70
C TRP A 159 -19.04 -13.34 -13.53
N VAL A 160 -18.48 -12.86 -12.41
CA VAL A 160 -18.25 -13.70 -11.22
C VAL A 160 -19.54 -14.27 -10.66
N ARG A 161 -20.63 -13.49 -10.67
CA ARG A 161 -21.94 -13.99 -10.26
C ARG A 161 -22.40 -15.16 -11.14
N ARG A 162 -22.22 -15.08 -12.47
CA ARG A 162 -22.54 -16.20 -13.37
C ARG A 162 -21.64 -17.41 -13.14
N ILE A 163 -20.35 -17.21 -12.83
CA ILE A 163 -19.43 -18.31 -12.47
C ILE A 163 -19.94 -19.02 -11.22
N ASN A 164 -20.31 -18.25 -10.19
CA ASN A 164 -20.86 -18.76 -8.94
C ASN A 164 -22.17 -19.53 -9.16
N GLU A 165 -23.08 -19.00 -9.98
CA GLU A 165 -24.33 -19.67 -10.36
C GLU A 165 -24.08 -20.95 -11.16
N THR A 166 -23.05 -20.98 -12.01
CA THR A 166 -22.72 -22.13 -12.87
C THR A 166 -22.08 -23.28 -12.10
N TYR A 167 -21.19 -22.97 -11.14
CA TYR A 167 -20.41 -23.97 -10.40
C TYR A 167 -20.85 -24.16 -8.95
N GLY A 168 -21.87 -23.43 -8.48
CA GLY A 168 -22.31 -23.47 -7.09
C GLY A 168 -21.28 -22.93 -6.10
N LEU A 169 -20.46 -21.96 -6.53
CA LEU A 169 -19.37 -21.38 -5.73
C LEU A 169 -19.77 -20.04 -5.10
N ALA A 170 -18.94 -19.57 -4.17
CA ALA A 170 -19.08 -18.26 -3.53
C ALA A 170 -17.78 -17.44 -3.70
N ILE A 171 -17.31 -17.31 -4.93
CA ILE A 171 -16.14 -16.50 -5.28
C ILE A 171 -16.50 -15.02 -5.11
N GLU A 172 -15.71 -14.29 -4.32
CA GLU A 172 -15.84 -12.83 -4.20
C GLU A 172 -15.38 -12.13 -5.48
N ALA A 173 -16.09 -11.08 -5.91
CA ALA A 173 -15.77 -10.36 -7.15
C ALA A 173 -14.36 -9.73 -7.15
N THR A 174 -13.81 -9.43 -5.97
CA THR A 174 -12.42 -8.95 -5.79
C THR A 174 -11.37 -9.96 -6.28
N ARG A 175 -11.70 -11.25 -6.35
CA ARG A 175 -10.79 -12.31 -6.82
C ARG A 175 -10.45 -12.22 -8.30
N VAL A 176 -11.20 -11.46 -9.09
CA VAL A 176 -10.86 -11.14 -10.49
C VAL A 176 -9.55 -10.38 -10.56
N TYR A 177 -9.26 -9.50 -9.61
CA TYR A 177 -7.99 -8.76 -9.54
C TYR A 177 -6.83 -9.65 -9.09
N SER A 178 -7.08 -10.65 -8.25
CA SER A 178 -6.07 -11.63 -7.83
C SER A 178 -5.75 -12.69 -8.90
N HIS A 179 -6.62 -12.83 -9.91
CA HIS A 179 -6.46 -13.79 -11.00
C HIS A 179 -6.76 -13.10 -12.33
N PRO A 180 -5.90 -12.17 -12.79
CA PRO A 180 -6.26 -11.20 -13.82
C PRO A 180 -6.28 -11.77 -15.26
N THR A 181 -6.15 -13.09 -15.44
CA THR A 181 -6.20 -13.74 -16.75
C THR A 181 -7.13 -14.96 -16.72
N LEU A 182 -7.64 -15.35 -17.89
CA LEU A 182 -8.52 -16.51 -18.02
C LEU A 182 -7.84 -17.80 -17.54
N ALA A 183 -6.53 -17.94 -17.79
CA ALA A 183 -5.76 -19.10 -17.31
C ALA A 183 -5.69 -19.17 -15.78
N LEU A 184 -5.43 -18.04 -15.10
CA LEU A 184 -5.34 -17.97 -13.64
C LEU A 184 -6.70 -18.17 -12.99
N MET A 185 -7.75 -17.56 -13.55
CA MET A 185 -9.11 -17.72 -13.04
C MET A 185 -9.61 -19.16 -13.24
N ALA A 186 -9.35 -19.78 -14.39
CA ALA A 186 -9.71 -21.19 -14.63
C ALA A 186 -9.03 -22.16 -13.67
N ARG A 187 -7.76 -21.90 -13.32
CA ARG A 187 -7.07 -22.67 -12.30
C ARG A 187 -7.73 -22.50 -10.92
N HIS A 188 -8.02 -21.25 -10.52
CA HIS A 188 -8.65 -20.97 -9.24
C HIS A 188 -10.04 -21.63 -9.10
N VAL A 189 -10.87 -21.52 -10.13
CA VAL A 189 -12.19 -22.18 -10.17
C VAL A 189 -12.03 -23.71 -10.18
N GLY A 190 -11.11 -24.25 -10.97
CA GLY A 190 -10.86 -25.69 -11.04
C GLY A 190 -10.39 -26.31 -9.71
N GLU A 191 -9.61 -25.58 -8.92
CA GLU A 191 -9.19 -25.99 -7.57
C GLU A 191 -10.33 -25.97 -6.55
N GLN A 192 -11.37 -25.15 -6.75
CA GLN A 192 -12.54 -25.09 -5.86
C GLN A 192 -13.65 -26.08 -6.22
N VAL A 193 -13.71 -26.51 -7.49
CA VAL A 193 -14.71 -27.47 -7.98
C VAL A 193 -14.36 -28.94 -7.63
N LYS A 194 -13.11 -29.22 -7.22
CA LYS A 194 -12.69 -30.53 -6.69
C LYS A 194 -12.27 -30.35 -5.21
N PRO A 195 -12.97 -30.93 -4.19
CA PRO A 195 -13.58 -32.26 -4.19
C PRO A 195 -15.02 -32.33 -3.61
N MET A 196 -15.89 -33.07 -4.30
CA MET A 196 -16.90 -33.90 -3.62
C MET A 196 -16.87 -35.29 -4.28
N ALA A 197 -16.19 -36.22 -3.60
CA ALA A 197 -16.35 -37.66 -3.85
C ALA A 197 -17.29 -38.22 -2.76
N PRO A 198 -18.14 -39.20 -3.10
CA PRO A 198 -19.40 -39.44 -2.40
C PRO A 198 -19.22 -40.35 -1.19
N VAL A 199 -19.97 -40.08 -0.11
CA VAL A 199 -20.24 -41.06 0.94
C VAL A 199 -21.73 -41.31 0.98
N GLU A 200 -22.03 -42.61 0.98
CA GLU A 200 -23.32 -43.25 0.77
C GLU A 200 -24.39 -42.87 1.80
N ALA A 201 -25.63 -43.02 1.36
CA ALA A 201 -26.85 -42.81 2.12
C ALA A 201 -26.98 -43.75 3.32
N VAL A 202 -27.45 -43.20 4.44
CA VAL A 202 -28.27 -43.96 5.40
C VAL A 202 -29.42 -43.06 5.84
N ASP A 203 -30.61 -43.39 5.36
CA ASP A 203 -31.89 -42.94 5.92
C ASP A 203 -32.10 -43.56 7.30
N VAL A 204 -32.43 -42.75 8.31
CA VAL A 204 -33.49 -43.10 9.28
C VAL A 204 -34.24 -41.84 9.67
N ALA A 205 -35.56 -41.93 9.49
CA ALA A 205 -36.56 -40.90 9.71
C ALA A 205 -36.76 -40.50 11.19
N ALA A 206 -37.17 -39.24 11.34
CA ALA A 206 -38.17 -38.70 12.27
C ALA A 206 -38.16 -39.10 13.75
N SER A 207 -37.97 -38.10 14.64
CA SER A 207 -39.00 -37.76 15.63
C SER A 207 -38.80 -36.34 16.18
N ALA A 208 -39.92 -35.68 16.43
CA ALA A 208 -40.07 -34.26 16.74
C ALA A 208 -40.27 -33.98 18.24
N ASN A 209 -39.98 -32.73 18.61
CA ASN A 209 -40.49 -31.94 19.74
C ASN A 209 -40.11 -32.28 21.21
N ALA A 210 -39.74 -31.19 21.90
CA ALA A 210 -39.27 -30.97 23.28
C ALA A 210 -40.37 -31.16 24.37
N PRO A 211 -40.18 -30.83 25.68
CA PRO A 211 -38.99 -30.40 26.47
C PRO A 211 -38.75 -31.32 27.71
N THR A 212 -37.74 -31.19 28.58
CA THR A 212 -37.79 -30.43 29.87
C THR A 212 -36.54 -30.77 30.73
N THR A 213 -36.00 -29.74 31.42
CA THR A 213 -35.28 -29.71 32.73
C THR A 213 -34.00 -30.49 33.05
N PHE A 214 -33.10 -29.75 33.71
CA PHE A 214 -31.82 -30.11 34.32
C PHE A 214 -31.93 -31.13 35.46
N ALA A 215 -31.00 -32.10 35.50
CA ALA A 215 -30.38 -32.61 36.73
C ALA A 215 -29.13 -33.47 36.44
N ASP A 216 -28.02 -33.02 37.02
CA ASP A 216 -26.81 -33.67 37.55
C ASP A 216 -26.08 -34.87 36.89
N ALA A 217 -24.75 -34.82 37.06
CA ALA A 217 -23.67 -35.59 36.42
C ALA A 217 -23.54 -37.07 36.88
N PRO A 218 -22.66 -37.95 36.34
CA PRO A 218 -21.20 -37.72 36.27
C PRO A 218 -20.52 -38.10 34.93
N ARG A 219 -19.48 -37.32 34.59
CA ARG A 219 -18.58 -37.52 33.44
C ARG A 219 -17.55 -38.63 33.70
N ARG A 220 -17.33 -39.48 32.69
CA ARG A 220 -16.10 -40.28 32.49
C ARG A 220 -15.64 -40.19 31.02
N PRO A 221 -14.33 -40.32 30.75
CA PRO A 221 -13.62 -39.50 29.77
C PRO A 221 -13.59 -40.12 28.36
N SER A 222 -13.85 -39.31 27.34
CA SER A 222 -13.56 -39.68 25.95
C SER A 222 -12.13 -39.30 25.58
N ILE A 223 -11.35 -40.31 25.23
CA ILE A 223 -9.95 -40.23 24.83
C ILE A 223 -9.90 -39.70 23.38
N LEU A 224 -9.69 -38.40 23.23
CA LEU A 224 -9.35 -37.78 21.94
C LEU A 224 -7.89 -38.10 21.60
N ARG A 225 -7.71 -39.07 20.71
CA ARG A 225 -6.43 -39.42 20.08
C ARG A 225 -6.01 -38.29 19.12
N ARG A 226 -5.30 -37.29 19.63
CA ARG A 226 -4.62 -36.24 18.84
C ARG A 226 -3.50 -36.87 18.02
N ARG A 227 -3.55 -36.68 16.69
CA ARG A 227 -2.39 -36.84 15.80
C ARG A 227 -1.32 -35.80 16.17
N PRO A 228 -0.03 -36.16 16.31
CA PRO A 228 1.03 -35.22 16.64
C PRO A 228 1.71 -34.72 15.37
N HIS A 229 1.41 -33.49 14.94
CA HIS A 229 2.41 -32.59 14.36
C HIS A 229 1.88 -31.15 14.35
N ALA A 230 1.83 -30.57 15.53
CA ALA A 230 2.15 -29.16 15.67
C ALA A 230 3.41 -29.16 16.53
N THR A 231 4.57 -29.02 15.89
CA THR A 231 5.74 -28.47 16.58
C THR A 231 5.25 -27.17 17.19
N ALA A 232 5.18 -27.16 18.52
CA ALA A 232 4.92 -25.98 19.29
C ALA A 232 5.80 -24.86 18.73
N ALA A 233 5.17 -23.84 18.16
CA ALA A 233 5.81 -22.56 18.06
C ALA A 233 6.11 -22.17 19.51
N THR A 234 7.33 -22.47 19.93
CA THR A 234 7.97 -21.83 21.06
C THR A 234 7.75 -20.35 20.79
N ARG A 235 6.82 -19.72 21.53
CA ARG A 235 6.81 -18.27 21.67
C ARG A 235 8.13 -17.95 22.36
N ARG A 236 9.20 -17.89 21.57
CA ARG A 236 10.36 -17.08 21.90
C ARG A 236 9.75 -15.72 22.19
N THR A 237 9.90 -15.24 23.42
CA THR A 237 10.06 -13.82 23.67
C THR A 237 11.26 -13.38 22.83
N ALA A 238 11.05 -13.25 21.52
CA ALA A 238 12.03 -12.73 20.62
C ALA A 238 12.10 -11.26 20.97
N GLU A 239 13.25 -10.85 21.50
CA GLU A 239 13.63 -9.44 21.39
C GLU A 239 13.34 -8.99 19.95
N PRO A 240 12.78 -7.79 19.75
CA PRO A 240 12.41 -7.32 18.43
C PRO A 240 13.59 -7.50 17.48
N GLU A 241 13.40 -8.33 16.47
CA GLU A 241 14.44 -8.65 15.50
C GLU A 241 14.82 -7.37 14.75
N ALA A 242 16.12 -7.09 14.69
CA ALA A 242 16.60 -5.87 14.04
C ALA A 242 16.26 -5.88 12.55
N ILE A 243 15.73 -4.77 12.05
CA ILE A 243 15.41 -4.60 10.62
C ILE A 243 16.69 -4.20 9.87
N ALA A 244 17.02 -4.96 8.83
CA ALA A 244 18.14 -4.67 7.94
C ALA A 244 17.69 -3.88 6.71
N VAL A 245 18.41 -2.82 6.37
CA VAL A 245 18.33 -2.16 5.06
C VAL A 245 19.31 -2.86 4.14
N ILE A 246 18.79 -3.55 3.13
CA ILE A 246 19.57 -4.45 2.24
C ILE A 246 19.73 -3.93 0.81
N GLY A 247 19.01 -2.87 0.45
CA GLY A 247 19.23 -2.14 -0.80
C GLY A 247 18.65 -0.74 -0.72
N MET A 248 19.18 0.17 -1.53
CA MET A 248 18.79 1.57 -1.57
C MET A 248 19.00 2.18 -2.95
N ALA A 249 18.14 3.12 -3.31
CA ALA A 249 18.30 3.97 -4.48
C ALA A 249 17.70 5.34 -4.19
N GLY A 250 18.14 6.36 -4.93
CA GLY A 250 17.62 7.71 -4.78
C GLY A 250 18.17 8.65 -5.84
N ARG A 251 17.40 9.70 -6.12
CA ARG A 251 17.78 10.82 -6.99
C ARG A 251 17.69 12.11 -6.20
N PHE A 252 18.69 12.97 -6.36
CA PHE A 252 18.86 14.21 -5.61
C PHE A 252 19.33 15.33 -6.56
N PRO A 253 19.28 16.60 -6.13
CA PRO A 253 19.82 17.69 -6.93
C PRO A 253 21.28 17.44 -7.30
N GLN A 254 21.61 17.58 -8.59
CA GLN A 254 22.93 17.28 -9.16
C GLN A 254 23.47 15.85 -8.86
N ALA A 255 22.58 14.88 -8.59
CA ALA A 255 22.95 13.48 -8.34
C ALA A 255 21.83 12.50 -8.79
N ASN A 256 22.08 11.78 -9.89
CA ASN A 256 21.12 10.82 -10.44
C ASN A 256 21.16 9.44 -9.76
N ASP A 257 22.10 9.22 -8.86
CA ASP A 257 22.30 8.00 -8.11
C ASP A 257 22.97 8.30 -6.75
N LEU A 258 23.08 7.26 -5.93
CA LEU A 258 23.65 7.37 -4.59
C LEU A 258 25.18 7.57 -4.58
N ASP A 259 25.89 7.15 -5.63
CA ASP A 259 27.33 7.35 -5.74
C ASP A 259 27.66 8.82 -6.04
N ALA A 260 26.91 9.45 -6.94
CA ALA A 260 26.97 10.88 -7.18
C ALA A 260 26.54 11.67 -5.93
N PHE A 261 25.48 11.24 -5.25
CA PHE A 261 25.04 11.88 -4.02
C PHE A 261 26.11 11.81 -2.93
N TRP A 262 26.75 10.65 -2.76
CA TRP A 262 27.84 10.46 -1.80
C TRP A 262 29.04 11.35 -2.11
N ARG A 263 29.43 11.47 -3.39
CA ARG A 263 30.50 12.40 -3.80
C ARG A 263 30.16 13.85 -3.47
N ASN A 264 28.94 14.30 -3.79
CA ASN A 264 28.48 15.66 -3.45
C ASN A 264 28.59 15.93 -1.93
N LEU A 265 28.17 14.97 -1.10
CA LEU A 265 28.29 15.07 0.36
C LEU A 265 29.76 15.10 0.84
N ALA A 266 30.60 14.22 0.29
CA ALA A 266 32.01 14.14 0.66
C ALA A 266 32.78 15.43 0.33
N GLU A 267 32.45 16.03 -0.81
CA GLU A 267 33.02 17.30 -1.29
C GLU A 267 32.41 18.53 -0.61
N GLY A 268 31.27 18.38 0.08
CA GLY A 268 30.54 19.50 0.68
C GLY A 268 29.95 20.43 -0.38
N ARG A 269 29.53 19.88 -1.52
CA ARG A 269 28.97 20.62 -2.66
C ARG A 269 27.59 21.19 -2.32
N ASP A 270 27.42 22.49 -2.54
CA ASP A 270 26.10 23.12 -2.58
C ASP A 270 25.42 22.77 -3.91
N CYS A 271 24.26 22.13 -3.83
CA CYS A 271 23.48 21.68 -4.99
C CYS A 271 22.19 22.51 -5.18
N ILE A 272 22.14 23.71 -4.59
CA ILE A 272 21.04 24.66 -4.75
C ILE A 272 21.39 25.66 -5.84
N ASP A 273 20.52 25.72 -6.85
CA ASP A 273 20.67 26.64 -7.98
C ASP A 273 19.45 27.55 -8.10
N GLU A 274 19.54 28.56 -8.98
CA GLU A 274 18.39 29.38 -9.33
C GLU A 274 17.33 28.49 -10.03
N VAL A 275 16.05 28.78 -9.79
CA VAL A 275 14.96 27.96 -10.33
C VAL A 275 15.04 27.92 -11.86
N PRO A 276 15.09 26.72 -12.48
CA PRO A 276 15.15 26.61 -13.93
C PRO A 276 13.90 27.17 -14.62
N ALA A 277 14.08 27.80 -15.77
CA ALA A 277 12.98 28.33 -16.59
C ALA A 277 11.99 27.24 -17.05
N SER A 278 12.43 25.98 -17.09
CA SER A 278 11.57 24.81 -17.36
C SER A 278 10.57 24.51 -16.24
N ARG A 279 10.76 25.06 -15.04
CA ARG A 279 9.81 24.96 -13.92
C ARG A 279 8.83 26.13 -13.94
N TRP A 280 9.35 27.35 -13.83
CA TRP A 280 8.60 28.59 -13.93
C TRP A 280 9.54 29.79 -14.16
N SER A 281 8.98 30.91 -14.64
CA SER A 281 9.75 32.12 -14.91
C SER A 281 10.06 32.89 -13.61
N VAL A 282 11.34 32.91 -13.21
CA VAL A 282 11.80 33.69 -12.06
C VAL A 282 11.46 35.17 -12.24
N GLU A 283 11.68 35.74 -13.42
CA GLU A 283 11.38 37.14 -13.73
C GLU A 283 9.91 37.53 -13.46
N ARG A 284 8.99 36.61 -13.76
CA ARG A 284 7.55 36.85 -13.60
C ARG A 284 7.13 36.84 -12.13
N TYR A 285 7.62 35.88 -11.35
CA TYR A 285 7.09 35.58 -10.01
C TYR A 285 7.97 36.05 -8.86
N TYR A 286 9.25 36.33 -9.09
CA TYR A 286 10.16 36.74 -8.02
C TYR A 286 10.06 38.24 -7.70
N ARG A 287 9.92 38.57 -6.41
CA ARG A 287 10.03 39.95 -5.88
C ARG A 287 10.92 39.95 -4.65
N ALA A 288 11.95 40.79 -4.66
CA ALA A 288 12.82 40.96 -3.50
C ALA A 288 12.10 41.77 -2.41
N GLY A 289 12.17 41.32 -1.15
CA GLY A 289 11.63 42.04 0.01
C GLY A 289 10.52 41.28 0.74
N ALA A 290 9.51 42.03 1.20
CA ALA A 290 8.38 41.48 1.95
C ALA A 290 7.51 40.58 1.07
N ALA A 291 6.79 39.65 1.69
CA ALA A 291 5.86 38.77 0.99
C ALA A 291 4.75 39.59 0.31
N GLU A 292 4.66 39.49 -1.01
CA GLU A 292 3.64 40.10 -1.84
C GLU A 292 2.72 39.01 -2.40
N PRO A 293 1.38 39.16 -2.35
CA PRO A 293 0.46 38.18 -2.94
C PRO A 293 0.80 37.86 -4.40
N GLY A 294 0.79 36.57 -4.74
CA GLY A 294 1.08 36.10 -6.10
C GLY A 294 2.56 36.09 -6.50
N HIS A 295 3.47 36.47 -5.60
CA HIS A 295 4.91 36.49 -5.84
C HIS A 295 5.64 35.67 -4.78
N THR A 296 6.83 35.21 -5.14
CA THR A 296 7.78 34.54 -4.24
C THR A 296 8.96 35.46 -3.93
N ASN A 297 9.45 35.43 -2.70
CA ASN A 297 10.69 36.10 -2.31
C ASN A 297 11.92 35.17 -2.33
N SER A 298 11.75 33.92 -2.80
CA SER A 298 12.83 32.97 -3.06
C SER A 298 12.87 32.61 -4.54
N ARG A 299 14.09 32.45 -5.06
CA ARG A 299 14.39 32.01 -6.44
C ARG A 299 15.32 30.80 -6.48
N TRP A 300 15.54 30.16 -5.34
CA TRP A 300 16.50 29.06 -5.18
C TRP A 300 15.77 27.72 -5.07
N MET A 301 16.31 26.67 -5.70
CA MET A 301 15.73 25.33 -5.73
C MET A 301 16.81 24.26 -5.85
N GLY A 302 16.65 23.18 -5.09
CA GLY A 302 17.33 21.91 -5.39
C GLY A 302 16.51 21.15 -6.42
N ALA A 303 16.81 21.33 -7.70
CA ALA A 303 16.04 20.72 -8.78
C ALA A 303 16.57 19.33 -9.14
N LEU A 304 15.66 18.38 -9.41
CA LEU A 304 16.02 17.12 -10.05
C LEU A 304 16.19 17.33 -11.56
N ASP A 305 17.31 16.83 -12.09
CA ASP A 305 17.56 16.70 -13.52
C ASP A 305 16.66 15.61 -14.11
N GLY A 306 16.21 15.77 -15.37
CA GLY A 306 15.41 14.75 -16.06
C GLY A 306 14.20 14.24 -15.26
N HIS A 307 13.56 15.11 -14.48
CA HIS A 307 12.40 14.78 -13.66
C HIS A 307 11.19 14.30 -14.49
N ASP A 308 11.16 14.68 -15.76
CA ASP A 308 10.15 14.36 -16.75
C ASP A 308 10.50 13.10 -17.57
N GLN A 309 11.73 12.57 -17.44
CA GLN A 309 12.19 11.40 -18.17
C GLN A 309 11.68 10.11 -17.55
N PHE A 310 11.02 9.27 -18.35
CA PHE A 310 10.46 8.00 -17.92
C PHE A 310 10.47 7.00 -19.09
N ASP A 311 10.67 5.72 -18.80
CA ASP A 311 10.55 4.63 -19.77
C ASP A 311 9.21 3.93 -19.57
N PRO A 312 8.12 4.39 -20.23
CA PRO A 312 6.79 3.87 -19.97
C PRO A 312 6.64 2.41 -20.42
N LEU A 313 7.28 2.02 -21.52
CA LEU A 313 7.14 0.69 -22.10
C LEU A 313 7.79 -0.38 -21.23
N PHE A 314 8.92 -0.06 -20.60
CA PHE A 314 9.55 -0.94 -19.61
C PHE A 314 8.57 -1.30 -18.47
N PHE A 315 7.80 -0.33 -17.99
CA PHE A 315 6.82 -0.52 -16.92
C PHE A 315 5.44 -0.97 -17.42
N SER A 316 5.30 -1.36 -18.69
CA SER A 316 4.03 -1.73 -19.31
C SER A 316 2.94 -0.64 -19.20
N ILE A 317 3.36 0.62 -19.27
CA ILE A 317 2.50 1.80 -19.24
C ILE A 317 2.45 2.40 -20.64
N SER A 318 1.27 2.81 -21.10
CA SER A 318 1.14 3.46 -22.40
C SER A 318 1.77 4.87 -22.37
N PRO A 319 2.40 5.36 -23.46
CA PRO A 319 2.96 6.72 -23.50
C PRO A 319 1.93 7.80 -23.14
N LYS A 320 0.68 7.61 -23.57
CA LYS A 320 -0.42 8.52 -23.27
C LYS A 320 -0.77 8.55 -21.78
N GLU A 321 -0.75 7.41 -21.10
CA GLU A 321 -0.93 7.37 -19.64
C GLU A 321 0.24 8.04 -18.93
N ALA A 322 1.48 7.77 -19.36
CA ALA A 322 2.68 8.33 -18.75
C ALA A 322 2.73 9.87 -18.78
N GLU A 323 2.21 10.51 -19.84
CA GLU A 323 2.06 11.97 -19.91
C GLU A 323 1.15 12.55 -18.81
N HIS A 324 0.16 11.76 -18.38
CA HIS A 324 -0.80 12.14 -17.33
C HIS A 324 -0.30 11.76 -15.93
N MET A 325 0.77 10.97 -15.83
CA MET A 325 1.37 10.58 -14.56
C MET A 325 2.23 11.71 -13.99
N ASP A 326 2.00 12.04 -12.72
CA ASP A 326 2.87 12.89 -11.94
C ASP A 326 4.31 12.34 -12.01
N PRO A 327 5.32 13.19 -12.32
CA PRO A 327 6.73 12.86 -12.19
C PRO A 327 7.09 12.09 -10.92
N GLN A 328 6.46 12.38 -9.78
CA GLN A 328 6.66 11.66 -8.52
C GLN A 328 6.35 10.17 -8.65
N GLN A 329 5.24 9.79 -9.31
CA GLN A 329 4.90 8.37 -9.54
C GLN A 329 5.92 7.70 -10.47
N ARG A 330 6.32 8.39 -11.55
CA ARG A 330 7.25 7.89 -12.56
C ARG A 330 8.65 7.64 -11.97
N LEU A 331 9.18 8.64 -11.27
CA LEU A 331 10.48 8.58 -10.61
C LEU A 331 10.49 7.57 -9.46
N PHE A 332 9.38 7.45 -8.71
CA PHE A 332 9.26 6.47 -7.64
C PHE A 332 9.31 5.03 -8.18
N LEU A 333 8.62 4.74 -9.28
CA LEU A 333 8.68 3.43 -9.94
C LEU A 333 10.12 3.05 -10.33
N GLN A 334 10.84 3.97 -10.99
CA GLN A 334 12.25 3.78 -11.35
C GLN A 334 13.14 3.58 -10.12
N THR A 335 12.93 4.38 -9.07
CA THR A 335 13.75 4.31 -7.84
C THR A 335 13.49 3.02 -7.08
N CYS A 336 12.24 2.57 -6.99
CA CYS A 336 11.91 1.26 -6.43
C CYS A 336 12.59 0.13 -7.22
N TRP A 337 12.54 0.18 -8.55
CA TRP A 337 13.22 -0.82 -9.37
C TRP A 337 14.73 -0.88 -9.07
N HIS A 338 15.43 0.26 -9.08
CA HIS A 338 16.86 0.31 -8.76
C HIS A 338 17.16 -0.16 -7.33
N ALA A 339 16.30 0.12 -6.35
CA ALA A 339 16.50 -0.34 -4.98
C ALA A 339 16.40 -1.88 -4.85
N PHE A 340 15.53 -2.51 -5.66
CA PHE A 340 15.46 -3.97 -5.74
C PHE A 340 16.70 -4.56 -6.43
N GLU A 341 17.21 -3.90 -7.48
CA GLU A 341 18.46 -4.30 -8.14
C GLU A 341 19.66 -4.19 -7.20
N ASP A 342 19.78 -3.09 -6.45
CA ASP A 342 20.82 -2.89 -5.43
C ASP A 342 20.75 -3.95 -4.31
N ALA A 343 19.52 -4.34 -3.92
CA ALA A 343 19.29 -5.45 -3.00
C ALA A 343 19.55 -6.85 -3.60
N ALA A 344 19.96 -6.94 -4.87
CA ALA A 344 20.17 -8.16 -5.64
C ALA A 344 18.91 -9.05 -5.75
N TYR A 345 17.72 -8.46 -5.75
CA TYR A 345 16.47 -9.16 -6.02
C TYR A 345 16.13 -9.16 -7.51
N GLY A 346 15.75 -10.33 -8.02
CA GLY A 346 15.20 -10.45 -9.37
C GLY A 346 13.77 -9.88 -9.46
N PRO A 347 13.30 -9.47 -10.66
CA PRO A 347 12.01 -8.79 -10.87
C PRO A 347 10.77 -9.52 -10.32
N ARG A 348 10.82 -10.86 -10.29
CA ARG A 348 9.71 -11.72 -9.82
C ARG A 348 10.04 -12.48 -8.55
N SER A 349 11.18 -12.20 -7.92
CA SER A 349 11.63 -12.94 -6.73
C SER A 349 10.73 -12.73 -5.52
N LEU A 350 10.02 -11.60 -5.47
CA LEU A 350 9.09 -11.24 -4.41
C LEU A 350 7.61 -11.29 -4.84
N ALA A 351 7.33 -11.76 -6.06
CA ALA A 351 5.96 -11.92 -6.55
C ALA A 351 5.16 -12.89 -5.66
N GLY A 352 3.93 -12.52 -5.31
CA GLY A 352 3.05 -13.25 -4.40
C GLY A 352 3.45 -13.21 -2.93
N THR A 353 4.56 -12.55 -2.57
CA THR A 353 5.01 -12.48 -1.17
C THR A 353 4.29 -11.38 -0.40
N ARG A 354 4.30 -11.47 0.94
CA ARG A 354 3.77 -10.43 1.84
C ARG A 354 4.73 -9.23 1.98
N CYS A 355 5.26 -8.75 0.86
CA CYS A 355 6.09 -7.56 0.81
C CYS A 355 5.19 -6.31 0.81
N GLY A 356 5.42 -5.40 1.77
CA GLY A 356 4.66 -4.17 1.88
C GLY A 356 5.36 -2.99 1.20
N VAL A 357 4.59 -2.04 0.69
CA VAL A 357 5.05 -0.78 0.10
C VAL A 357 4.54 0.38 0.93
N PHE A 358 5.46 1.19 1.44
CA PHE A 358 5.15 2.36 2.25
C PHE A 358 5.87 3.57 1.64
N VAL A 359 5.13 4.61 1.32
CA VAL A 359 5.70 5.82 0.71
C VAL A 359 5.24 7.07 1.44
N GLY A 360 6.18 7.96 1.74
CA GLY A 360 5.90 9.32 2.16
C GLY A 360 5.71 10.19 0.93
N VAL A 361 4.57 10.86 0.80
CA VAL A 361 4.31 11.78 -0.30
C VAL A 361 3.42 12.91 0.18
N THR A 362 3.84 14.13 -0.12
CA THR A 362 3.08 15.35 0.15
C THR A 362 3.08 16.21 -1.11
N ASN A 363 2.02 16.97 -1.29
CA ASN A 363 1.79 17.85 -2.45
C ASN A 363 1.69 17.12 -3.81
N THR A 364 0.78 17.60 -4.66
CA THR A 364 0.56 17.05 -6.00
C THR A 364 0.19 18.20 -6.92
N ASP A 365 1.22 18.85 -7.44
CA ASP A 365 1.06 20.08 -8.23
C ASP A 365 0.83 19.78 -9.71
N TYR A 366 1.15 18.57 -10.16
CA TYR A 366 1.08 18.20 -11.57
C TYR A 366 -0.36 18.25 -12.12
N GLN A 367 -1.38 17.92 -11.32
CA GLN A 367 -2.80 18.11 -11.70
C GLN A 367 -3.18 19.57 -11.94
N GLN A 368 -2.45 20.53 -11.36
CA GLN A 368 -2.77 21.95 -11.51
C GLN A 368 -2.35 22.50 -12.87
N LEU A 369 -1.46 21.79 -13.59
CA LEU A 369 -0.95 22.22 -14.89
C LEU A 369 -2.00 22.12 -16.00
N SER A 370 -3.02 21.25 -15.86
CA SER A 370 -4.07 21.11 -16.87
C SER A 370 -5.46 20.87 -16.26
N ALA A 371 -6.39 21.77 -16.58
CA ALA A 371 -7.80 21.60 -16.24
C ALA A 371 -8.47 20.45 -17.01
N GLU A 372 -7.95 20.07 -18.18
CA GLU A 372 -8.45 18.95 -18.97
C GLU A 372 -8.02 17.62 -18.35
N GLN A 373 -6.76 17.49 -17.91
CA GLN A 373 -6.26 16.28 -17.27
C GLN A 373 -7.07 15.94 -16.01
N ARG A 374 -7.44 16.95 -15.21
CA ARG A 374 -8.29 16.78 -14.01
C ARG A 374 -9.67 16.13 -14.29
N ARG A 375 -10.14 16.13 -15.54
CA ARG A 375 -11.45 15.58 -15.93
C ARG A 375 -11.37 14.17 -16.51
N THR A 376 -10.17 13.60 -16.62
CA THR A 376 -9.95 12.26 -17.21
C THR A 376 -9.63 11.22 -16.14
N ALA A 377 -9.99 9.96 -16.39
CA ALA A 377 -9.64 8.85 -15.50
C ALA A 377 -8.11 8.68 -15.38
N GLN A 378 -7.38 8.90 -16.48
CA GLN A 378 -5.92 8.85 -16.51
C GLN A 378 -5.29 9.98 -15.69
N GLY A 379 -5.84 11.20 -15.75
CA GLY A 379 -5.36 12.30 -14.90
C GLY A 379 -5.66 12.11 -13.42
N PHE A 380 -6.77 11.43 -13.07
CA PHE A 380 -7.03 11.03 -11.69
C PHE A 380 -6.00 10.01 -11.19
N THR A 381 -5.88 8.88 -11.89
CA THR A 381 -4.96 7.78 -11.50
C THR A 381 -3.49 8.19 -11.55
N GLY A 382 -3.11 9.03 -12.52
CA GLY A 382 -1.73 9.51 -12.68
C GLY A 382 -1.24 10.43 -11.56
N ASN A 383 -2.13 10.91 -10.69
CA ASN A 383 -1.78 11.91 -9.68
C ASN A 383 -2.28 11.57 -8.28
N ALA A 384 -3.20 10.62 -8.13
CA ALA A 384 -3.63 10.18 -6.80
C ALA A 384 -2.43 9.63 -6.00
N THR A 385 -2.21 10.16 -4.81
CA THR A 385 -1.07 9.77 -3.94
C THR A 385 -1.11 8.30 -3.55
N SER A 386 -2.31 7.75 -3.31
CA SER A 386 -2.52 6.33 -3.01
C SER A 386 -2.09 5.37 -4.12
N ILE A 387 -2.10 5.83 -5.38
CA ILE A 387 -1.71 5.03 -6.54
C ILE A 387 -0.19 4.86 -6.60
N LEU A 388 0.57 5.73 -5.93
CA LEU A 388 2.03 5.73 -5.96
C LEU A 388 2.61 4.45 -5.34
N ALA A 389 2.11 4.04 -4.18
CA ALA A 389 2.43 2.73 -3.59
C ALA A 389 1.78 1.58 -4.37
N GLY A 390 0.54 1.77 -4.83
CA GLY A 390 -0.25 0.75 -5.53
C GLY A 390 0.39 0.27 -6.83
N ARG A 391 0.99 1.18 -7.62
CA ARG A 391 1.66 0.84 -8.88
C ARG A 391 2.88 -0.04 -8.66
N VAL A 392 3.68 0.21 -7.62
CA VAL A 392 4.84 -0.62 -7.29
C VAL A 392 4.39 -2.02 -6.85
N ALA A 393 3.39 -2.08 -5.97
CA ALA A 393 2.83 -3.35 -5.53
C ALA A 393 2.23 -4.15 -6.70
N TYR A 394 1.52 -3.49 -7.61
CA TYR A 394 0.93 -4.13 -8.79
C TYR A 394 2.00 -4.62 -9.77
N LEU A 395 2.98 -3.78 -10.11
CA LEU A 395 4.05 -4.10 -11.05
C LEU A 395 4.85 -5.33 -10.61
N LEU A 396 5.16 -5.44 -9.32
CA LEU A 396 5.99 -6.49 -8.75
C LEU A 396 5.20 -7.65 -8.12
N ASP A 397 3.86 -7.63 -8.24
CA ASP A 397 2.94 -8.60 -7.64
C ASP A 397 3.14 -8.77 -6.13
N LEU A 398 3.25 -7.67 -5.40
CA LEU A 398 3.46 -7.66 -3.94
C LEU A 398 2.11 -7.68 -3.21
N GLN A 399 1.95 -8.62 -2.28
CA GLN A 399 0.68 -8.92 -1.61
C GLN A 399 0.65 -8.43 -0.14
N GLY A 400 1.58 -7.54 0.24
CA GLY A 400 1.62 -6.93 1.57
C GLY A 400 0.85 -5.60 1.67
N PRO A 401 0.93 -4.91 2.83
CA PRO A 401 0.32 -3.60 3.01
C PRO A 401 0.86 -2.57 2.01
N CYS A 402 -0.02 -1.73 1.46
CA CYS A 402 0.32 -0.74 0.46
C CYS A 402 -0.22 0.63 0.90
N LEU A 403 0.64 1.52 1.37
CA LEU A 403 0.25 2.76 2.03
C LEU A 403 1.04 3.96 1.53
N SER A 404 0.32 5.06 1.35
CA SER A 404 0.88 6.39 1.08
C SER A 404 0.55 7.28 2.27
N ILE A 405 1.57 7.92 2.84
CA ILE A 405 1.52 8.61 4.12
C ILE A 405 1.92 10.07 3.89
N ASP A 406 1.11 10.99 4.39
CA ASP A 406 1.39 12.41 4.41
C ASP A 406 1.49 12.85 5.88
N THR A 407 2.65 13.37 6.26
CA THR A 407 2.91 13.93 7.59
C THR A 407 3.42 15.38 7.53
N ALA A 408 3.02 16.14 6.49
CA ALA A 408 3.31 17.55 6.19
C ALA A 408 4.35 17.83 5.09
#